data_AF-A0A3P3FCX0-F1
#
_entry.id   AF-A0A3P3FCX0-F1
#
_cell.length_a   1.000
_cell.length_b   1.000
_cell.length_c   1.000
_cell.angle_alpha   90.00
_cell.angle_beta   90.00
_cell.angle_gamma   90.00
#
_symmetry.space_group_name_H-M   'P 1'
#
loop_
_entity.id
_entity.type
_entity.pdbx_description
1 polymer ?
#
loop_
_entity_poly.entity_id
_entity_poly.type
_entity_poly.pdbx_seq_one_letter_code
_entity_poly.pdbx_strand_id
1 'polypeptide(L)'
;MSMSGRDAYQMSGIDQWLATANANEVVNAMAAKGMIPETIDCRFADTTPGQLAYVSKFTWKRAPANTRYRWEVGDPNYLASKKVRSNRVGLHRAFAKVVRDPATRQKVGCSIWTS
;
A
#
# COMPACT_ATOMS: atom_id res chain seq x y z
N MET A 1 -22.74 -20.36 24.76
CA MET A 1 -21.36 -19.91 24.51
C MET A 1 -21.31 -19.34 23.10
N SER A 2 -21.29 -18.02 22.99
CA SER A 2 -21.35 -17.29 21.72
C SER A 2 -20.00 -17.35 21.01
N MET A 3 -19.96 -18.00 19.83
CA MET A 3 -18.85 -17.86 18.90
C MET A 3 -18.93 -16.49 18.22
N SER A 4 -18.32 -15.49 18.85
CA SER A 4 -18.14 -14.14 18.28
C SER A 4 -17.47 -14.26 16.91
N GLY A 5 -18.06 -13.64 15.87
CA GLY A 5 -17.65 -13.70 14.46
C GLY A 5 -16.26 -13.16 14.13
N ARG A 6 -15.22 -13.74 14.73
CA ARG A 6 -13.80 -13.38 14.60
C ARG A 6 -12.99 -14.43 13.83
N ASP A 7 -13.59 -15.57 13.49
CA ASP A 7 -12.90 -16.72 12.87
C ASP A 7 -13.01 -16.81 11.34
N ALA A 8 -13.35 -15.71 10.66
CA ALA A 8 -13.41 -15.67 9.19
C ALA A 8 -12.72 -14.45 8.56
N TYR A 9 -11.68 -13.88 9.19
CA TYR A 9 -10.77 -13.00 8.47
C TYR A 9 -9.87 -13.84 7.57
N GLN A 10 -10.48 -14.26 6.45
CA GLN A 10 -9.90 -14.95 5.32
C GLN A 10 -8.47 -14.46 5.07
N MET A 11 -7.54 -15.42 5.04
CA MET A 11 -6.09 -15.25 4.82
C MET A 11 -5.73 -14.77 3.39
N SER A 12 -6.69 -14.09 2.74
CA SER A 12 -6.71 -13.52 1.39
C SER A 12 -7.70 -12.34 1.24
N GLY A 13 -8.33 -11.86 2.34
CA GLY A 13 -9.67 -11.25 2.28
C GLY A 13 -9.83 -9.72 2.42
N ILE A 14 -8.76 -8.90 2.40
CA ILE A 14 -8.94 -7.44 2.31
C ILE A 14 -8.75 -7.01 0.86
N ASP A 15 -9.68 -7.45 0.01
CA ASP A 15 -9.68 -7.20 -1.44
C ASP A 15 -10.26 -5.83 -1.82
N GLN A 16 -10.16 -4.85 -0.91
CA GLN A 16 -10.79 -3.54 -1.07
C GLN A 16 -9.78 -2.45 -1.43
N TRP A 17 -10.28 -1.46 -2.16
CA TRP A 17 -9.57 -0.21 -2.42
C TRP A 17 -9.74 0.72 -1.21
N LEU A 18 -8.62 1.18 -0.68
CA LEU A 18 -8.55 1.95 0.56
C LEU A 18 -7.99 3.34 0.29
N ALA A 19 -8.66 4.38 0.79
CA ALA A 19 -8.04 5.69 0.92
C ALA A 19 -6.84 5.61 1.89
N THR A 20 -5.88 6.54 1.79
CA THR A 20 -4.63 6.49 2.55
C THR A 20 -4.82 6.31 4.06
N ALA A 21 -5.82 6.98 4.66
CA ALA A 21 -6.12 6.84 6.08
C ALA A 21 -6.52 5.40 6.45
N ASN A 22 -7.51 4.84 5.74
CA ASN A 22 -7.98 3.46 5.96
C ASN A 22 -6.88 2.43 5.62
N ALA A 23 -6.04 2.72 4.63
CA ALA A 23 -4.90 1.90 4.27
C ALA A 23 -3.89 1.80 5.43
N ASN A 24 -3.60 2.91 6.12
CA ASN A 24 -2.72 2.89 7.29
C ASN A 24 -3.28 2.02 8.41
N GLU A 25 -4.58 2.12 8.70
CA GLU A 25 -5.24 1.31 9.72
C GLU A 25 -5.16 -0.19 9.40
N VAL A 26 -5.46 -0.55 8.16
CA VAL A 26 -5.38 -1.95 7.69
C VAL A 26 -3.94 -2.46 7.75
N VAL A 27 -2.96 -1.68 7.28
CA VAL A 27 -1.55 -2.06 7.33
C VAL A 27 -1.09 -2.29 8.77
N ASN A 28 -1.47 -1.43 9.71
CA ASN A 28 -1.16 -1.60 11.12
C ASN A 28 -1.83 -2.85 11.72
N ALA A 29 -3.10 -3.10 11.38
CA ALA A 29 -3.82 -4.29 11.84
C ALA A 29 -3.19 -5.59 11.30
N MET A 30 -2.67 -5.57 10.07
CA MET A 30 -1.98 -6.72 9.47
C MET A 30 -0.57 -6.88 10.04
N ALA A 31 0.14 -5.79 10.32
CA ALA A 31 1.43 -5.81 11.01
C ALA A 31 1.30 -6.46 12.40
N ALA A 32 0.24 -6.14 13.15
CA ALA A 32 -0.07 -6.78 14.44
C ALA A 32 -0.31 -8.30 14.33
N LYS A 33 -0.64 -8.81 13.14
CA LYS A 33 -0.77 -10.25 12.84
C LYS A 33 0.52 -10.88 12.31
N GLY A 34 1.64 -10.15 12.29
CA GLY A 34 2.92 -10.61 11.75
C GLY A 34 2.91 -10.69 10.22
N MET A 35 2.17 -9.80 9.55
CA MET A 35 2.09 -9.73 8.09
C MET A 35 2.68 -8.42 7.57
N ILE A 36 3.19 -8.44 6.34
CA ILE A 36 3.61 -7.25 5.60
C ILE A 36 2.94 -7.18 4.23
N PRO A 37 2.81 -5.99 3.63
CA PRO A 37 2.41 -5.86 2.23
C PRO A 37 3.37 -6.63 1.31
N GLU A 38 2.82 -7.48 0.46
CA GLU A 38 3.58 -8.18 -0.59
C GLU A 38 3.53 -7.41 -1.90
N THR A 39 2.32 -7.05 -2.33
CA THR A 39 2.09 -6.20 -3.50
C THR A 39 1.20 -5.01 -3.13
N ILE A 40 1.27 -3.96 -3.94
CA ILE A 40 0.41 -2.78 -3.83
C ILE A 40 -0.09 -2.38 -5.21
N ASP A 41 -1.40 -2.23 -5.33
CA ASP A 41 -2.05 -1.58 -6.45
C ASP A 41 -2.50 -0.18 -6.05
N CYS A 42 -2.51 0.74 -7.02
CA CYS A 42 -2.90 2.12 -6.84
C CYS A 42 -3.71 2.63 -8.03
N ARG A 43 -4.65 3.52 -7.75
CA ARG A 43 -5.40 4.29 -8.76
C ARG A 43 -5.88 5.61 -8.16
N PHE A 44 -6.33 6.51 -9.03
CA PHE A 44 -7.06 7.71 -8.61
C PHE A 44 -8.37 7.30 -7.95
N ALA A 45 -8.70 7.90 -6.81
CA ALA A 45 -9.97 7.71 -6.12
C ALA A 45 -11.09 8.48 -6.86
N ASP A 46 -10.74 9.67 -7.31
CA ASP A 46 -11.52 10.55 -8.16
C ASP A 46 -10.57 11.12 -9.23
N THR A 47 -11.05 11.23 -10.47
CA THR A 47 -10.30 11.78 -11.60
C THR A 47 -10.64 13.25 -11.86
N THR A 48 -11.46 13.86 -11.01
CA THR A 48 -11.79 15.28 -11.04
C THR A 48 -10.52 16.13 -10.90
N PRO A 49 -10.22 17.01 -11.88
CA PRO A 49 -9.04 17.86 -11.84
C PRO A 49 -8.98 18.71 -10.56
N GLY A 50 -7.82 18.72 -9.90
CA GLY A 50 -7.57 19.55 -8.71
C GLY A 50 -7.80 18.86 -7.37
N GLN A 51 -8.38 17.65 -7.34
CA GLN A 51 -8.52 16.83 -6.13
C GLN A 51 -7.78 15.50 -6.29
N LEU A 52 -6.46 15.53 -6.10
CA LEU A 52 -5.63 14.34 -6.17
C LEU A 52 -5.85 13.45 -4.94
N ALA A 53 -6.86 12.58 -5.01
CA ALA A 53 -7.08 11.52 -4.05
C ALA A 53 -6.64 10.18 -4.65
N TYR A 54 -5.92 9.37 -3.86
CA TYR A 54 -5.44 8.06 -4.28
C TYR A 54 -6.04 6.97 -3.40
N VAL A 55 -6.33 5.83 -4.01
CA VAL A 55 -6.67 4.60 -3.29
C VAL A 55 -5.63 3.52 -3.55
N SER A 56 -5.43 2.66 -2.56
CA SER A 56 -4.47 1.56 -2.61
C SER A 56 -5.14 0.24 -2.26
N LYS A 57 -4.62 -0.85 -2.81
CA LYS A 57 -5.06 -2.21 -2.52
C LYS A 57 -3.84 -3.10 -2.33
N PHE A 58 -3.88 -4.00 -1.35
CA PHE A 58 -2.69 -4.74 -0.91
C PHE A 58 -2.94 -6.24 -0.95
N THR A 59 -1.90 -6.99 -1.32
CA THR A 59 -1.78 -8.40 -0.92
C THR A 59 -0.81 -8.53 0.24
N TRP A 60 -0.88 -9.64 0.97
CA TRP A 60 -0.18 -9.80 2.24
C TRP A 60 0.62 -11.09 2.26
N LYS A 61 1.78 -11.04 2.88
CA LYS A 61 2.58 -12.22 3.20
C LYS A 61 3.06 -12.19 4.64
N ARG A 62 3.49 -13.33 5.15
CA ARG A 62 4.15 -13.41 6.46
C ARG A 62 5.39 -12.53 6.47
N ALA A 63 5.56 -11.77 7.55
CA ALA A 63 6.74 -10.95 7.77
C ALA A 63 7.96 -11.87 7.98
N PRO A 64 9.02 -11.76 7.17
CA PRO A 64 10.29 -12.41 7.50
C PRO A 64 10.87 -11.79 8.79
N ALA A 65 11.70 -12.54 9.50
CA ALA A 65 12.27 -12.10 10.77
C ALA A 65 12.97 -10.73 10.61
N ASN A 66 12.71 -9.81 11.54
CA ASN A 66 13.31 -8.47 11.60
C ASN A 66 13.13 -7.62 10.33
N THR A 67 12.16 -7.94 9.47
CA THR A 67 11.90 -7.17 8.24
C THR A 67 11.26 -5.83 8.57
N ARG A 68 11.88 -4.75 8.11
CA ARG A 68 11.29 -3.41 8.10
C ARG A 68 10.67 -3.17 6.74
N TYR A 69 9.58 -2.39 6.69
CA TYR A 69 8.96 -2.04 5.43
C TYR A 69 8.40 -0.61 5.44
N ARG A 70 8.19 -0.08 4.23
CA ARG A 70 7.49 1.18 3.97
C ARG A 70 6.68 1.02 2.69
N TRP A 71 5.50 1.62 2.65
CA TRP A 71 4.73 1.75 1.42
C TRP A 71 4.35 3.21 1.19
N GLU A 72 4.18 3.60 -0.06
CA GLU A 72 3.77 4.95 -0.45
C GLU A 72 2.90 4.90 -1.71
N VAL A 73 2.00 5.87 -1.86
CA VAL A 73 1.21 6.15 -3.06
C VAL A 73 1.27 7.64 -3.35
N GLY A 74 1.38 8.02 -4.62
CA GLY A 74 1.44 9.43 -5.02
C GLY A 74 1.90 9.63 -6.45
N ASP A 75 2.18 10.88 -6.83
CA ASP A 75 2.76 11.18 -8.14
C ASP A 75 4.20 10.62 -8.27
N PRO A 76 4.73 10.47 -9.50
CA PRO A 76 6.06 9.92 -9.71
C PRO A 76 7.21 10.69 -9.03
N ASN A 77 7.12 12.02 -8.90
CA ASN A 77 8.16 12.83 -8.27
C ASN A 77 8.16 12.62 -6.75
N TYR A 78 6.97 12.56 -6.16
CA TYR A 78 6.80 12.20 -4.75
C TYR A 78 7.48 10.85 -4.46
N LEU A 79 7.19 9.82 -5.26
CA LEU A 79 7.75 8.48 -5.06
C LEU A 79 9.27 8.41 -5.29
N ALA A 80 9.79 9.19 -6.25
CA ALA A 80 11.23 9.30 -6.44
C ALA A 80 11.91 9.87 -5.18
N SER A 81 11.32 10.89 -4.55
CA SER A 81 11.83 11.44 -3.29
C SER A 81 11.79 10.41 -2.15
N LYS A 82 10.73 9.59 -2.08
CA LYS A 82 10.59 8.54 -1.07
C LYS A 82 11.58 7.41 -1.27
N LYS A 83 11.85 7.02 -2.52
CA LYS A 83 12.91 6.05 -2.84
C LYS A 83 14.25 6.47 -2.25
N VAL A 84 14.65 7.72 -2.44
CA VAL A 84 15.92 8.25 -1.89
C VAL A 84 15.93 8.15 -0.36
N ARG A 85 14.83 8.53 0.30
CA ARG A 85 14.74 8.44 1.78
C ARG A 85 14.75 7.00 2.29
N SER A 86 14.01 6.09 1.64
CA SER A 86 13.99 4.66 1.97
C SER A 86 15.37 4.03 1.82
N ASN A 87 16.07 4.32 0.72
CA ASN A 87 17.42 3.82 0.50
C ASN A 87 18.40 4.28 1.60
N ARG A 88 18.28 5.53 2.09
CA ARG A 88 19.14 6.06 3.17
C ARG A 88 18.98 5.32 4.50
N VAL A 89 17.85 4.66 4.73
CA VAL A 89 17.60 3.88 5.95
C VAL A 89 17.75 2.36 5.73
N GLY A 90 18.34 1.98 4.58
CA GLY A 90 18.61 0.59 4.22
C GLY A 90 17.36 -0.19 3.79
N LEU A 91 16.37 0.47 3.20
CA LEU A 91 15.24 -0.20 2.56
C LEU A 91 15.41 -0.18 1.03
N HIS A 92 15.21 -1.33 0.39
CA HIS A 92 15.26 -1.52 -1.05
C HIS A 92 13.85 -1.69 -1.62
N ARG A 93 13.64 -1.27 -2.86
CA ARG A 93 12.32 -1.32 -3.49
C ARG A 93 11.96 -2.76 -3.83
N ALA A 94 11.00 -3.33 -3.12
CA ALA A 94 10.51 -4.69 -3.30
C ALA A 94 9.41 -4.78 -4.35
N PHE A 95 8.54 -3.76 -4.42
CA PHE A 95 7.46 -3.70 -5.40
C PHE A 95 7.23 -2.25 -5.86
N ALA A 96 6.84 -2.06 -7.12
CA ALA A 96 6.40 -0.77 -7.62
C ALA A 96 5.43 -0.93 -8.79
N LYS A 97 4.43 -0.04 -8.85
CA LYS A 97 3.49 0.05 -9.96
C LYS A 97 3.21 1.51 -10.28
N VAL A 98 2.96 1.78 -11.56
CA VAL A 98 2.54 3.10 -12.06
C VAL A 98 1.30 2.89 -12.92
N VAL A 99 0.26 3.65 -12.63
CA VAL A 99 -1.01 3.67 -13.37
C VAL A 99 -1.17 5.04 -14.00
N ARG A 100 -1.60 5.05 -15.26
CA ARG A 100 -1.91 6.26 -16.01
C ARG A 100 -3.41 6.39 -16.16
N ASP A 101 -3.95 7.52 -15.75
CA ASP A 101 -5.35 7.83 -16.00
C ASP A 101 -5.56 8.09 -17.51
N PRO A 102 -6.51 7.41 -18.17
CA PRO A 102 -6.70 7.56 -19.61
C PRO A 102 -7.23 8.95 -19.99
N ALA A 103 -8.07 9.57 -19.16
CA ALA A 103 -8.74 10.83 -19.46
C ALA A 103 -7.80 12.04 -19.32
N THR A 104 -7.11 12.14 -18.20
CA THR A 104 -6.23 13.27 -17.83
C THR A 104 -4.77 13.03 -18.20
N ARG A 105 -4.41 11.78 -18.52
CA ARG A 105 -3.02 11.32 -18.77
C ARG A 105 -2.09 11.46 -17.57
N GLN A 106 -2.62 11.85 -16.41
CA GLN A 106 -1.88 11.93 -15.15
C GLN A 106 -1.41 10.54 -14.72
N LYS A 107 -0.34 10.50 -13.93
CA LYS A 107 0.24 9.27 -13.42
C LYS A 107 0.15 9.26 -11.90
N VAL A 108 -0.27 8.12 -11.37
CA VAL A 108 -0.12 7.77 -9.97
C VAL A 108 0.80 6.56 -9.90
N GLY A 109 1.67 6.51 -8.92
CA GLY A 109 2.42 5.32 -8.61
C GLY A 109 2.23 4.88 -7.16
N CYS A 110 2.68 3.67 -6.91
CA CYS A 110 2.75 3.08 -5.60
C CYS A 110 4.01 2.23 -5.49
N SER A 111 4.54 2.10 -4.29
CA SER A 111 5.77 1.34 -4.06
C SER A 111 5.80 0.78 -2.65
N ILE A 112 6.43 -0.40 -2.53
CA ILE A 112 6.81 -1.03 -1.26
C ILE A 112 8.33 -1.11 -1.23
N TRP A 113 8.92 -0.72 -0.11
CA TRP A 113 10.33 -0.92 0.20
C TRP A 113 10.47 -1.80 1.44
N THR A 114 11.45 -2.69 1.43
CA THR A 114 11.77 -3.60 2.55
C THR A 114 13.27 -3.61 2.82
N SER A 115 13.68 -3.92 4.06
CA SER A 115 15.09 -4.19 4.39
C SER A 115 15.57 -5.51 3.81
#